data_AF-A0A849HRD6-F1
#
_entry.id   AF-A0A849HRD6-F1
#
_cell.length_a   1.000
_cell.length_b   1.000
_cell.length_c   1.000
_cell.angle_alpha   90.00
_cell.angle_beta   90.00
_cell.angle_gamma   90.00
#
_symmetry.space_group_name_H-M   'P 1'
#
loop_
_entity.id
_entity.type
_entity.pdbx_description
1 polymer ?
#
loop_
_entity_poly.entity_id
_entity_poly.type
_entity_poly.pdbx_seq_one_letter_code
_entity_poly.pdbx_strand_id
1 'polypeptide(L)'
;MTLPVKTLTGPAGEVLHQLDQPASSLPAVSKRDLEQALEAAHDGLKTAPARGFRFTAPPAPPVELMLADPDAAAWAVAVEHTAGLDTPHGVSVCLRLLGLVALLADAAWTRPWLVLGGEGVDIHPQLLRAAALVPLNEAGGFDETALRALLPPT
;
A
#
# COMPACT_ATOMS: atom_id res chain seq x y z
N MET A 1 -9.77 -18.96 5.09
CA MET A 1 -10.63 -18.09 5.92
C MET A 1 -9.89 -16.78 6.09
N THR A 2 -10.45 -15.68 5.60
CA THR A 2 -9.82 -14.35 5.70
C THR A 2 -10.09 -13.81 7.11
N LEU A 3 -9.05 -13.47 7.87
CA LEU A 3 -9.22 -12.89 9.20
C LEU A 3 -9.80 -11.47 9.08
N PRO A 4 -10.80 -11.09 9.88
CA PRO A 4 -11.42 -9.77 9.80
C PRO A 4 -10.45 -8.68 10.26
N VAL A 5 -10.49 -7.51 9.61
CA VAL A 5 -9.79 -6.30 10.07
C VAL A 5 -10.70 -5.59 11.08
N LYS A 6 -10.13 -5.19 12.23
CA LYS A 6 -10.85 -4.40 13.24
C LYS A 6 -10.51 -2.93 13.05
N THR A 7 -11.53 -2.09 12.93
CA THR A 7 -11.34 -0.64 12.81
C THR A 7 -11.57 0.03 14.17
N LEU A 8 -10.60 0.82 14.61
CA LEU A 8 -10.66 1.63 15.82
C LEU A 8 -10.65 3.11 15.42
N THR A 9 -11.50 3.92 16.05
CA THR A 9 -11.57 5.36 15.77
C THR A 9 -11.13 6.15 17.00
N GLY A 10 -10.18 7.06 16.81
CA GLY A 10 -9.68 7.98 17.81
C GLY A 10 -10.62 9.17 18.05
N PRO A 11 -10.42 9.91 19.15
CA PRO A 11 -11.28 11.03 19.52
C PRO A 11 -11.22 12.21 18.54
N ALA A 12 -10.16 12.35 17.74
CA ALA A 12 -10.05 13.37 16.70
C ALA A 12 -10.36 12.82 15.29
N GLY A 13 -10.94 11.62 15.21
CA GLY A 13 -11.31 10.99 13.94
C GLY A 13 -10.18 10.20 13.28
N GLU A 14 -9.06 9.95 13.97
CA GLU A 14 -8.02 9.06 13.47
C GLU A 14 -8.55 7.63 13.33
N VAL A 15 -8.09 6.90 12.32
CA VAL A 15 -8.57 5.52 12.07
C VAL A 15 -7.39 4.55 12.14
N LEU A 16 -7.49 3.53 13.00
CA LEU A 16 -6.51 2.45 13.11
C LEU A 16 -7.13 1.12 12.67
N HIS A 17 -6.58 0.52 11.62
CA HIS A 17 -6.96 -0.80 11.13
C HIS A 17 -6.07 -1.86 11.77
N GLN A 18 -6.65 -2.76 12.57
CA GLN A 18 -5.93 -3.82 13.27
C GLN A 18 -6.16 -5.18 12.61
N LEU A 19 -5.05 -5.90 12.37
CA LEU A 19 -5.03 -7.22 11.74
C LEU A 19 -4.32 -8.22 12.64
N ASP A 20 -4.97 -9.35 12.90
CA ASP A 20 -4.43 -10.45 13.71
C ASP A 20 -3.49 -11.38 12.89
N GLN A 21 -2.66 -10.79 12.03
CA GLN A 21 -1.64 -11.44 11.21
C GLN A 21 -0.52 -10.44 10.85
N PRO A 22 0.70 -10.88 10.50
CA PRO A 22 1.77 -9.97 10.12
C PRO A 22 1.53 -9.40 8.72
N ALA A 23 2.14 -8.25 8.40
CA ALA A 23 2.02 -7.62 7.09
C ALA A 23 2.58 -8.50 5.97
N SER A 24 3.60 -9.32 6.26
CA SER A 24 4.19 -10.29 5.34
C SER A 24 3.25 -11.41 4.90
N SER A 25 2.18 -11.66 5.68
CA SER A 25 1.13 -12.64 5.35
C SER A 25 -0.04 -12.04 4.58
N LEU A 26 -0.01 -10.74 4.26
CA LEU A 26 -1.04 -10.12 3.43
C LEU A 26 -1.04 -10.73 2.02
N PRO A 27 -2.24 -10.96 1.43
CA PRO A 27 -2.34 -11.61 0.14
C PRO A 27 -1.70 -10.76 -0.95
N ALA A 28 -1.17 -11.40 -1.98
CA ALA A 28 -0.92 -10.73 -3.26
C ALA A 28 -2.23 -10.13 -3.80
N VAL A 29 -2.10 -9.08 -4.58
CA VAL A 29 -3.24 -8.38 -5.21
C VAL A 29 -3.13 -8.49 -6.72
N SER A 30 -4.18 -8.11 -7.43
CA SER A 30 -4.09 -7.99 -8.88
C SER A 30 -3.40 -6.67 -9.26
N LYS A 31 -2.75 -6.66 -10.43
CA LYS A 31 -2.25 -5.42 -11.03
C LYS A 31 -3.38 -4.38 -11.17
N ARG A 32 -4.59 -4.85 -11.52
CA ARG A 32 -5.77 -4.00 -11.72
C ARG A 32 -6.18 -3.30 -10.43
N ASP A 33 -6.05 -3.96 -9.28
CA ASP A 33 -6.37 -3.34 -7.99
C ASP A 33 -5.44 -2.15 -7.71
N LEU A 34 -4.14 -2.28 -8.05
CA LEU A 34 -3.19 -1.17 -7.90
C LEU A 34 -3.44 -0.04 -8.92
N GLU A 35 -3.84 -0.37 -10.15
CA GLU A 35 -4.22 0.65 -11.15
C GLU A 35 -5.42 1.46 -10.67
N GLN A 36 -6.47 0.80 -10.19
CA GLN A 36 -7.68 1.45 -9.66
C GLN A 36 -7.40 2.26 -8.41
N ALA A 37 -6.55 1.73 -7.51
CA ALA A 37 -6.14 2.43 -6.30
C ALA A 37 -5.32 3.69 -6.61
N LEU A 38 -4.40 3.62 -7.58
CA LEU A 38 -3.60 4.76 -8.01
C LEU A 38 -4.46 5.84 -8.67
N GLU A 39 -5.37 5.45 -9.58
CA GLU A 39 -6.33 6.35 -10.23
C GLU A 39 -7.19 7.08 -9.19
N ALA A 40 -7.80 6.33 -8.26
CA ALA A 40 -8.62 6.92 -7.20
C ALA A 40 -7.82 7.81 -6.25
N ALA A 41 -6.54 7.51 -6.01
CA ALA A 41 -5.67 8.33 -5.17
C ALA A 41 -5.33 9.68 -5.83
N HIS A 42 -5.11 9.70 -7.14
CA HIS A 42 -4.89 10.95 -7.88
C HIS A 42 -6.15 11.84 -7.92
N ASP A 43 -7.33 11.25 -8.04
CA ASP A 43 -8.62 11.97 -8.05
C ASP A 43 -9.19 12.26 -6.65
N GLY A 44 -8.49 11.78 -5.62
CA GLY A 44 -8.98 11.71 -4.25
C GLY A 44 -9.01 13.03 -3.51
N LEU A 45 -9.32 12.92 -2.21
CA LEU A 45 -9.25 14.06 -1.30
C LEU A 45 -7.82 14.60 -1.21
N LYS A 46 -7.68 15.90 -0.93
CA LYS A 46 -6.36 16.53 -0.69
C LYS A 46 -5.90 16.43 0.75
N THR A 47 -6.80 16.11 1.67
CA THR A 47 -6.52 16.00 3.10
C THR A 47 -7.47 14.98 3.71
N ALA A 48 -6.96 14.12 4.59
CA ALA A 48 -7.76 13.19 5.37
C ALA A 48 -7.27 13.14 6.83
N PRO A 49 -8.13 12.70 7.77
CA PRO A 49 -7.69 12.38 9.13
C PRO A 49 -6.56 11.35 9.11
N ALA A 50 -5.69 11.38 10.14
CA ALA A 50 -4.60 10.43 10.28
C ALA A 50 -5.12 8.99 10.29
N ARG A 51 -4.38 8.08 9.65
CA ARG A 51 -4.73 6.66 9.57
C ARG A 51 -3.54 5.79 9.89
N GLY A 52 -3.78 4.58 10.35
CA GLY A 52 -2.72 3.63 10.62
C GLY A 52 -3.14 2.18 10.49
N PHE A 53 -2.15 1.31 10.52
CA PHE A 53 -2.29 -0.14 10.52
C PHE A 53 -1.55 -0.72 11.71
N ARG A 54 -2.18 -1.63 12.45
CA ARG A 54 -1.57 -2.40 13.53
C ARG A 54 -1.62 -3.88 13.17
N PHE A 55 -0.46 -4.49 13.05
CA PHE A 55 -0.30 -5.93 12.78
C PHE A 55 0.04 -6.66 14.08
N THR A 56 -0.78 -7.62 14.46
CA THR A 56 -0.61 -8.43 15.67
C THR A 56 -0.38 -9.89 15.30
N ALA A 57 0.83 -10.39 15.52
CA ALA A 57 1.22 -11.77 15.22
C ALA A 57 2.00 -12.39 16.38
N PRO A 58 1.32 -12.89 17.43
CA PRO A 58 2.00 -13.53 18.56
C PRO A 58 2.90 -14.69 18.10
N PRO A 59 4.09 -14.87 18.70
CA PRO A 59 4.60 -14.17 19.89
C PRO A 59 5.32 -12.84 19.61
N ALA A 60 5.39 -12.37 18.36
CA ALA A 60 6.09 -11.14 18.03
C ALA A 60 5.35 -9.89 18.58
N PRO A 61 6.08 -8.82 18.94
CA PRO A 61 5.45 -7.56 19.31
C PRO A 61 4.64 -6.99 18.14
N PRO A 62 3.56 -6.23 18.42
CA PRO A 62 2.78 -5.58 17.37
C PRO A 62 3.64 -4.63 16.54
N VAL A 63 3.39 -4.59 15.23
CA VAL A 63 3.96 -3.60 14.31
C VAL A 63 2.90 -2.54 14.02
N GLU A 64 3.24 -1.28 14.23
CA GLU A 64 2.37 -0.14 13.96
C GLU A 64 2.95 0.72 12.84
N LEU A 65 2.13 0.97 11.82
CA LEU A 65 2.39 1.93 10.76
C LEU A 65 1.40 3.08 10.91
N MET A 66 1.91 4.31 11.03
CA MET A 66 1.08 5.51 11.07
C MET A 66 1.32 6.35 9.82
N LEU A 67 0.24 6.69 9.13
CA LEU A 67 0.24 7.62 8.01
C LEU A 67 0.16 9.04 8.57
N ALA A 68 1.32 9.56 8.97
CA ALA A 68 1.45 10.93 9.45
C ALA A 68 1.45 11.97 8.31
N ASP A 69 1.78 11.52 7.10
CA ASP A 69 1.74 12.32 5.89
C ASP A 69 0.28 12.50 5.41
N PRO A 70 -0.21 13.76 5.25
CA PRO A 70 -1.59 14.02 4.83
C PRO A 70 -1.95 13.42 3.46
N ASP A 71 -0.99 13.35 2.52
CA ASP A 71 -1.21 12.78 1.20
C ASP A 71 -1.37 11.26 1.30
N ALA A 72 -0.50 10.58 2.05
CA ALA A 72 -0.62 9.15 2.34
C ALA A 72 -1.95 8.81 3.03
N ALA A 73 -2.39 9.63 4.00
CA ALA A 73 -3.67 9.45 4.66
C ALA A 73 -4.85 9.62 3.68
N ALA A 74 -4.79 10.61 2.79
CA ALA A 74 -5.81 10.84 1.78
C ALA A 74 -5.87 9.73 0.73
N TRP A 75 -4.73 9.19 0.34
CA TRP A 75 -4.63 8.05 -0.55
C TRP A 75 -5.22 6.79 0.09
N ALA A 76 -4.98 6.56 1.39
CA ALA A 76 -5.62 5.47 2.11
C ALA A 76 -7.16 5.59 2.13
N VAL A 77 -7.72 6.81 2.21
CA VAL A 77 -9.17 7.03 2.05
C VAL A 77 -9.64 6.65 0.64
N ALA A 78 -8.90 7.02 -0.40
CA ALA A 78 -9.25 6.63 -1.77
C ALA A 78 -9.23 5.10 -1.94
N VAL A 79 -8.27 4.41 -1.33
CA VAL A 79 -8.22 2.95 -1.31
C VAL A 79 -9.38 2.34 -0.51
N GLU A 80 -9.79 2.96 0.60
CA GLU A 80 -10.96 2.52 1.36
C GLU A 80 -12.23 2.49 0.50
N HIS A 81 -12.41 3.49 -0.36
CA HIS A 81 -13.55 3.56 -1.27
C HIS A 81 -13.50 2.55 -2.42
N THR A 82 -12.30 2.11 -2.85
CA THR A 82 -12.14 1.21 -4.00
C THR A 82 -11.97 -0.26 -3.62
N ALA A 83 -11.22 -0.55 -2.56
CA ALA A 83 -10.82 -1.91 -2.17
C ALA A 83 -11.24 -2.33 -0.75
N GLY A 84 -11.71 -1.39 0.08
CA GLY A 84 -12.19 -1.65 1.45
C GLY A 84 -11.07 -2.00 2.44
N LEU A 85 -10.74 -1.07 3.34
CA LEU A 85 -9.71 -1.28 4.38
C LEU A 85 -10.19 -2.14 5.57
N ASP A 86 -11.42 -2.64 5.53
CA ASP A 86 -11.98 -3.63 6.46
C ASP A 86 -11.60 -5.08 6.07
N THR A 87 -10.85 -5.26 4.98
CA THR A 87 -10.34 -6.56 4.53
C THR A 87 -8.81 -6.60 4.46
N PRO A 88 -8.17 -7.76 4.71
CA PRO A 88 -6.75 -7.93 4.45
C PRO A 88 -6.36 -7.66 2.99
N HIS A 89 -7.27 -7.89 2.04
CA HIS A 89 -7.02 -7.57 0.64
C HIS A 89 -6.92 -6.06 0.42
N GLY A 90 -7.86 -5.25 0.91
CA GLY A 90 -7.78 -3.80 0.76
C GLY A 90 -6.62 -3.18 1.53
N VAL A 91 -6.30 -3.69 2.73
CA VAL A 91 -5.07 -3.30 3.45
C VAL A 91 -3.82 -3.62 2.62
N SER A 92 -3.81 -4.79 1.96
CA SER A 92 -2.73 -5.20 1.06
C SER A 92 -2.57 -4.26 -0.15
N VAL A 93 -3.68 -3.87 -0.79
CA VAL A 93 -3.69 -2.88 -1.88
C VAL A 93 -3.12 -1.55 -1.38
N CYS A 94 -3.57 -1.07 -0.22
CA CYS A 94 -3.13 0.21 0.35
C CYS A 94 -1.63 0.24 0.63
N LEU A 95 -1.11 -0.77 1.32
CA LEU A 95 0.32 -0.81 1.67
C LEU A 95 1.20 -0.94 0.43
N ARG A 96 0.77 -1.71 -0.58
CA ARG A 96 1.50 -1.84 -1.85
C ARG A 96 1.52 -0.54 -2.64
N LEU A 97 0.42 0.20 -2.68
CA LEU A 97 0.37 1.51 -3.33
C LEU A 97 1.31 2.51 -2.63
N LEU A 98 1.19 2.64 -1.31
CA LEU A 98 2.01 3.58 -0.52
C LEU A 98 3.50 3.20 -0.55
N GLY A 99 3.80 1.91 -0.41
CA GLY A 99 5.16 1.39 -0.52
C GLY A 99 5.76 1.61 -1.91
N LEU A 100 4.94 1.57 -2.96
CA LEU A 100 5.39 1.82 -4.34
C LEU A 100 5.75 3.29 -4.52
N VAL A 101 4.93 4.21 -4.01
CA VAL A 101 5.23 5.64 -4.11
C VAL A 101 6.44 6.03 -3.28
N ALA A 102 6.58 5.50 -2.07
CA ALA A 102 7.80 5.67 -1.27
C ALA A 102 9.04 5.17 -2.02
N LEU A 103 8.94 3.99 -2.66
CA LEU A 103 10.04 3.42 -3.45
C LEU A 103 10.39 4.29 -4.67
N LEU A 104 9.39 4.80 -5.40
CA LEU A 104 9.60 5.68 -6.55
C LEU A 104 10.27 7.01 -6.14
N ALA A 105 9.98 7.49 -4.92
CA ALA A 105 10.57 8.72 -4.40
C ALA A 105 12.04 8.54 -3.98
N ASP A 106 12.41 7.39 -3.40
CA ASP A 106 13.72 7.21 -2.77
C ASP A 106 14.72 6.42 -3.64
N ALA A 107 14.25 5.42 -4.39
CA ALA A 107 15.13 4.47 -5.06
C ALA A 107 15.43 4.86 -6.51
N ALA A 108 16.63 5.39 -6.76
CA ALA A 108 17.05 5.88 -8.08
C ALA A 108 16.99 4.82 -9.21
N TRP A 109 17.06 3.52 -8.89
CA TRP A 109 16.93 2.45 -9.88
C TRP A 109 15.53 2.36 -10.48
N THR A 110 14.52 2.97 -9.86
CA THR A 110 13.14 2.94 -10.35
C THR A 110 12.91 3.86 -11.56
N ARG A 111 13.82 4.80 -11.85
CA ARG A 111 13.65 5.80 -12.92
C ARG A 111 13.28 5.22 -14.29
N PRO A 112 13.85 4.11 -14.79
CA PRO A 112 13.45 3.52 -16.08
C PRO A 112 12.02 2.96 -16.10
N TRP A 113 11.39 2.80 -14.93
CA TRP A 113 10.03 2.30 -14.77
C TRP A 113 9.00 3.42 -14.65
N LEU A 114 9.43 4.68 -14.82
CA LEU A 114 8.55 5.82 -15.00
C LEU A 114 8.40 6.08 -16.51
N VAL A 115 7.17 6.14 -16.99
CA VAL A 115 6.87 6.43 -18.40
C VAL A 115 6.18 7.78 -18.51
N LEU A 116 6.41 8.50 -19.61
CA LEU A 116 5.69 9.74 -19.88
C LEU A 116 4.30 9.38 -20.42
N GLY A 117 3.28 9.77 -19.65
CA GLY A 117 1.87 9.65 -19.99
C GLY A 117 1.29 10.96 -20.52
N GLY A 118 0.00 10.93 -20.89
CA GLY A 118 -0.71 12.10 -21.41
C GLY A 118 -0.85 13.25 -20.42
N GLU A 119 -0.92 12.94 -19.12
CA GLU A 119 -1.13 13.91 -18.03
C GLU A 119 0.08 14.04 -17.09
N GLY A 120 1.21 13.37 -17.40
CA GLY A 120 2.39 13.44 -16.56
C GLY A 120 3.25 12.18 -16.61
N VAL A 121 3.64 11.69 -15.44
CA VAL A 121 4.47 10.50 -15.29
C VAL A 121 3.61 9.35 -14.79
N ASP A 122 3.57 8.27 -15.56
CA ASP A 122 2.89 7.03 -15.22
C ASP A 122 3.87 5.95 -14.74
N ILE A 123 3.36 4.98 -14.00
CA ILE A 123 4.14 3.83 -13.54
C ILE A 123 4.09 2.74 -14.62
N HIS A 124 5.26 2.22 -15.00
CA HIS A 124 5.37 1.16 -16.00
C HIS A 124 4.57 -0.08 -15.55
N PRO A 125 3.74 -0.70 -16.44
CA PRO A 125 2.85 -1.81 -16.08
C PRO A 125 3.53 -3.02 -15.44
N GLN A 126 4.81 -3.26 -15.75
CA GLN A 126 5.57 -4.36 -15.16
C GLN A 126 5.99 -4.09 -13.72
N LEU A 127 6.28 -2.83 -13.37
CA LEU A 127 6.56 -2.45 -11.98
C LEU A 127 5.29 -2.58 -11.12
N LEU A 128 4.15 -2.14 -11.62
CA LEU A 128 2.85 -2.37 -10.97
C LEU A 128 2.57 -3.87 -10.79
N ARG A 129 2.83 -4.69 -11.82
CA ARG A 129 2.65 -6.15 -11.72
C ARG A 129 3.59 -6.77 -10.68
N ALA A 130 4.85 -6.34 -10.62
CA ALA A 130 5.80 -6.84 -9.64
C ALA A 130 5.37 -6.46 -8.21
N ALA A 131 4.98 -5.19 -7.99
CA ALA A 131 4.47 -4.69 -6.71
C ALA A 131 3.21 -5.43 -6.24
N ALA A 132 2.33 -5.82 -7.17
CA ALA A 132 1.13 -6.59 -6.88
C ALA A 132 1.44 -8.00 -6.34
N LEU A 133 2.53 -8.60 -6.81
CA LEU A 133 2.86 -10.02 -6.58
C LEU A 133 3.90 -10.24 -5.49
N VAL A 134 4.89 -9.35 -5.35
CA VAL A 134 5.95 -9.53 -4.36
C VAL A 134 5.35 -9.57 -2.95
N PRO A 135 5.78 -10.50 -2.08
CA PRO A 135 5.41 -10.46 -0.67
C PRO A 135 5.87 -9.15 -0.02
N LEU A 136 5.07 -8.61 0.90
CA LEU A 136 5.50 -7.51 1.75
C LEU A 136 6.46 -8.04 2.81
N ASN A 137 7.32 -7.16 3.33
CA ASN A 137 8.11 -7.45 4.51
C ASN A 137 7.27 -7.29 5.79
N GLU A 138 7.85 -7.65 6.94
CA GLU A 138 7.19 -7.54 8.26
C GLU A 138 6.76 -6.10 8.60
N ALA A 139 7.45 -5.10 8.05
CA ALA A 139 7.13 -3.69 8.22
C ALA A 139 6.10 -3.18 7.21
N GLY A 140 5.51 -4.04 6.37
CA GLY A 140 4.49 -3.66 5.38
C GLY A 140 5.01 -2.95 4.14
N GLY A 141 6.33 -2.91 3.94
CA GLY A 141 6.98 -2.37 2.75
C GLY A 141 7.47 -3.46 1.79
N PHE A 142 8.15 -3.05 0.72
CA PHE A 142 8.79 -3.97 -0.23
C PHE A 142 10.20 -4.36 0.22
N ASP A 143 10.58 -5.61 -0.07
CA ASP A 143 11.98 -5.97 -0.21
C ASP A 143 12.41 -5.62 -1.65
N GLU A 144 13.33 -4.67 -1.79
CA GLU A 144 13.77 -4.20 -3.12
C GLU A 144 14.45 -5.29 -3.95
N THR A 145 15.17 -6.22 -3.31
CA THR A 145 15.83 -7.31 -4.01
C THR A 145 14.81 -8.28 -4.57
N ALA A 146 13.82 -8.66 -3.76
CA ALA A 146 12.72 -9.52 -4.17
C ALA A 146 11.86 -8.86 -5.27
N LEU A 147 11.58 -7.56 -5.14
CA LEU A 147 10.82 -6.81 -6.15
C LEU A 147 11.56 -6.77 -7.48
N ARG A 148 12.87 -6.45 -7.46
CA ARG A 148 13.70 -6.40 -8.67
C ARG A 148 13.83 -7.76 -9.36
N ALA A 149 13.83 -8.85 -8.60
CA ALA A 149 13.85 -10.20 -9.15
C ALA A 149 12.61 -10.55 -10.00
N LEU A 150 11.50 -9.81 -9.85
CA LEU A 150 10.29 -9.98 -10.65
C LEU A 150 10.25 -9.11 -11.91
N LEU A 151 11.22 -8.20 -12.07
CA LEU A 151 11.30 -7.30 -13.21
C LEU A 151 12.21 -7.90 -14.29
N PRO A 152 11.93 -7.69 -15.58
CA PRO A 152 12.88 -8.06 -16.61
C PRO A 152 14.16 -7.23 -16.49
N PRO A 153 15.28 -7.74 -17.02
CA PRO A 153 16.52 -6.99 -17.08
C PRO A 153 16.31 -5.67 -17.86
N THR A 154 16.72 -4.57 -17.24
CA THR A 154 16.74 -3.21 -17.82
C THR A 154 18.01 -2.97 -18.63
#